data_AF-A0A5C7B436-F1
#
_entry.id   AF-A0A5C7B436-F1
#
_cell.length_a   1.000
_cell.length_b   1.000
_cell.length_c   1.000
_cell.angle_alpha   90.00
_cell.angle_beta   90.00
_cell.angle_gamma   90.00
#
_symmetry.space_group_name_H-M   'P 1'
#
loop_
_entity.id
_entity.type
_entity.pdbx_description
1 polymer ?
#
loop_
_entity_poly.entity_id
_entity_poly.type
_entity_poly.pdbx_seq_one_letter_code
_entity_poly.pdbx_strand_id
1 'polypeptide(L)'
;MKTKLTLTVDKKIVEKAKLKAASKGISLSKMFEEIFEMENPQIEQTDSQLAASRLLKRLEEMKPTKAPNVSDKSALKNYLREKYG
;
A
#
# COMPACT_ATOMS: atom_id res chain seq x y z
N MET A 1 17.95 10.13 18.95
CA MET A 1 18.30 9.97 20.39
C MET A 1 17.59 8.75 20.93
N LYS A 2 18.20 7.98 21.85
CA LYS A 2 17.54 6.83 22.48
C LYS A 2 16.74 7.29 23.70
N THR A 3 15.52 6.77 23.86
CA THR A 3 14.61 7.05 24.99
C THR A 3 14.18 5.74 25.65
N LYS A 4 13.90 5.77 26.96
CA LYS A 4 13.43 4.60 27.70
C LYS A 4 11.90 4.58 27.70
N LEU A 5 11.32 3.50 27.19
CA LEU A 5 9.90 3.19 27.29
C LEU A 5 9.72 2.00 28.23
N THR A 6 8.86 2.13 29.24
CA THR A 6 8.50 1.03 30.14
C THR A 6 7.03 0.72 29.95
N LEU A 7 6.71 -0.55 29.66
CA LEU A 7 5.35 -1.02 29.37
C LEU A 7 5.01 -2.19 30.29
N THR A 8 3.77 -2.24 30.74
CA THR A 8 3.23 -3.42 31.41
C THR A 8 2.56 -4.29 30.35
N VAL A 9 3.02 -5.53 30.21
CA VAL A 9 2.57 -6.46 29.18
C VAL A 9 2.36 -7.83 29.81
N ASP A 10 1.40 -8.58 29.29
CA ASP A 10 1.14 -9.95 29.76
C ASP A 10 2.39 -10.82 29.69
N LYS A 11 2.62 -11.59 30.76
CA LYS A 11 3.79 -12.47 30.88
C LYS A 11 3.92 -13.44 29.69
N LYS A 12 2.79 -14.00 29.23
CA LYS A 12 2.75 -14.91 28.07
C LYS A 12 3.24 -14.23 26.79
N ILE A 13 3.00 -12.94 26.63
CA ILE A 13 3.47 -12.16 25.47
C ILE A 13 4.98 -11.92 25.60
N VAL A 14 5.46 -11.57 26.79
CA VAL A 14 6.90 -11.37 27.05
C VAL A 14 7.70 -12.65 26.73
N GLU A 15 7.20 -13.82 27.13
CA GLU A 15 7.87 -15.10 26.87
C GLU A 15 7.91 -15.42 25.37
N LYS A 16 6.80 -15.25 24.65
CA LYS A 16 6.75 -15.42 23.19
C LYS A 16 7.71 -14.47 22.47
N ALA A 17 7.75 -13.21 22.89
CA ALA A 17 8.64 -12.21 22.31
C ALA A 17 10.12 -12.59 22.53
N LYS A 18 10.48 -13.05 23.73
CA LYS A 18 11.84 -13.54 24.04
C LYS A 18 12.25 -14.70 23.16
N LEU A 19 11.39 -15.71 22.99
CA LEU A 19 11.66 -16.86 22.12
C LEU A 19 11.89 -16.41 20.67
N LYS A 20 11.04 -15.51 20.16
CA LYS A 20 11.14 -15.00 18.80
C LYS A 20 12.39 -14.15 18.59
N ALA A 21 12.78 -13.33 19.55
CA ALA A 21 14.03 -12.58 19.52
C ALA A 21 15.26 -13.51 19.51
N ALA A 22 15.26 -14.53 20.38
CA ALA A 22 16.30 -15.54 20.45
C ALA A 22 16.44 -16.33 19.13
N SER A 23 15.33 -16.74 18.52
CA SER A 23 15.35 -17.44 17.22
C SER A 23 15.96 -16.61 16.09
N LYS A 24 15.90 -15.29 16.19
CA LYS A 24 16.47 -14.34 15.23
C LYS A 24 17.90 -13.90 15.61
N GLY A 25 18.42 -14.31 16.77
CA GLY A 25 19.73 -13.89 17.26
C GLY A 25 19.81 -12.41 17.64
N ILE A 26 18.69 -11.76 17.96
CA ILE A 26 18.63 -10.32 18.29
C ILE A 26 18.05 -10.08 19.69
N SER A 27 18.30 -8.88 20.24
CA SER A 27 17.73 -8.48 21.53
C SER A 27 16.26 -8.09 21.41
N LEU A 28 15.53 -8.16 22.51
CA LEU A 28 14.11 -7.77 22.55
C LEU A 28 13.90 -6.30 22.13
N SER A 29 14.79 -5.41 22.58
CA SER A 29 14.76 -3.99 22.24
C SER A 29 15.02 -3.76 20.75
N LYS A 30 15.99 -4.49 20.16
CA LYS A 30 16.28 -4.40 18.73
C LYS A 30 15.13 -4.96 17.90
N MET A 31 14.54 -6.08 18.33
CA MET A 31 13.35 -6.63 17.70
C MET A 31 12.16 -5.67 17.76
N PHE A 32 11.99 -4.94 18.87
CA PHE A 32 10.98 -3.90 18.99
C PHE A 32 11.24 -2.76 18.00
N GLU A 33 12.47 -2.21 17.98
CA GLU A 33 12.86 -1.16 17.02
C GLU A 33 12.63 -1.64 15.58
N GLU A 34 13.06 -2.85 15.21
CA GLU A 34 12.85 -3.41 13.88
C GLU A 34 11.38 -3.57 13.50
N ILE A 35 10.49 -3.95 14.44
CA ILE A 35 9.05 -4.04 14.13
C ILE A 35 8.50 -2.66 13.78
N PHE A 36 8.82 -1.64 14.56
CA PHE A 36 8.32 -0.29 14.37
C PHE A 36 9.09 0.52 13.30
N GLU A 37 10.27 0.05 12.89
CA GLU A 37 11.08 0.63 11.80
C GLU A 37 10.77 -0.06 10.45
N MET A 38 10.43 -1.36 10.46
CA MET A 38 9.92 -2.09 9.29
C MET A 38 8.42 -1.85 9.05
N GLU A 39 7.69 -1.36 10.05
CA GLU A 39 6.44 -0.63 9.82
C GLU A 39 6.78 0.63 9.03
N ASN A 40 6.86 0.47 7.70
CA ASN A 40 6.59 1.55 6.78
C ASN A 40 5.36 2.31 7.34
N PRO A 41 5.36 3.64 7.35
CA PRO A 41 4.19 4.45 7.69
C PRO A 41 3.08 4.33 6.63
N GLN A 42 2.87 3.15 6.06
CA GLN A 42 1.54 2.69 5.71
C GLN A 42 0.79 2.42 7.02
N ILE A 43 0.54 3.52 7.74
CA ILE A 43 -0.70 3.81 8.45
C ILE A 43 -1.77 2.87 7.92
N GLU A 44 -2.38 2.09 8.80
CA GLU A 44 -3.53 1.22 8.54
C GLU A 44 -4.34 1.76 7.36
N GLN A 45 -4.02 1.31 6.14
CA GLN A 45 -4.64 1.88 4.96
C GLN A 45 -6.06 1.37 4.97
N THR A 46 -7.02 2.29 5.02
CA THR A 46 -8.41 1.89 4.83
C THR A 46 -8.54 1.18 3.50
N ASP A 47 -9.54 0.29 3.35
CA ASP A 47 -9.76 -0.44 2.10
C ASP A 47 -9.80 0.48 0.87
N SER A 48 -10.29 1.71 1.04
CA SER A 48 -10.29 2.77 0.03
C SER A 48 -8.88 3.25 -0.35
N GLN A 49 -7.98 3.43 0.62
CA GLN A 49 -6.60 3.84 0.37
C GLN A 49 -5.80 2.73 -0.32
N LEU A 50 -6.05 1.47 0.06
CA LEU A 50 -5.48 0.31 -0.60
C LEU A 50 -5.99 0.14 -2.04
N ALA A 51 -7.28 0.39 -2.28
CA ALA A 51 -7.84 0.39 -3.63
C ALA A 51 -7.25 1.51 -4.49
N ALA A 52 -7.06 2.70 -3.91
CA ALA A 52 -6.45 3.84 -4.59
C ALA A 52 -4.99 3.57 -4.99
N SER A 53 -4.19 3.01 -4.08
CA SER A 53 -2.78 2.68 -4.37
C SER A 53 -2.66 1.63 -5.47
N ARG A 54 -3.54 0.61 -5.47
CA ARG A 54 -3.63 -0.38 -6.55
C ARG A 54 -4.04 0.23 -7.89
N LEU A 55 -4.96 1.19 -7.88
CA LEU A 55 -5.40 1.89 -9.09
C LEU A 55 -4.27 2.74 -9.68
N LEU A 56 -3.57 3.51 -8.85
CA LEU A 56 -2.45 4.35 -9.28
C LEU A 56 -1.36 3.51 -9.95
N LYS A 57 -0.97 2.40 -9.34
CA LYS A 57 0.02 1.48 -9.91
C LYS A 57 -0.42 0.95 -11.28
N ARG A 58 -1.71 0.61 -11.44
CA ARG A 58 -2.25 0.17 -12.74
C ARG A 58 -2.20 1.26 -13.80
N LEU A 59 -2.46 2.52 -13.42
CA LEU A 59 -2.42 3.65 -14.34
C LEU A 59 -0.98 3.95 -14.80
N GLU A 60 0.00 3.84 -13.90
CA GLU A 60 1.42 3.98 -14.24
C GLU A 60 1.91 2.88 -15.21
N GLU A 61 1.45 1.64 -15.01
CA GLU A 61 1.78 0.50 -15.87
C GLU A 61 0.98 0.49 -17.19
N MET A 62 -0.10 1.26 -17.27
CA MET A 62 -0.95 1.31 -18.46
C MET A 62 -0.23 2.07 -19.58
N LYS A 63 -0.02 1.39 -20.71
CA LYS A 63 0.49 2.05 -21.92
C LYS A 63 -0.47 3.17 -22.33
N PRO A 64 0.03 4.36 -22.71
CA PRO A 64 -0.82 5.42 -23.22
C PRO A 64 -1.67 4.88 -24.35
N THR A 65 -2.99 4.91 -24.19
CA THR A 65 -3.89 4.61 -25.29
C THR A 65 -3.60 5.62 -26.39
N LYS A 66 -3.25 5.12 -27.58
CA LYS A 66 -3.07 5.98 -28.75
C LYS A 66 -4.35 6.79 -28.90
N ALA A 67 -4.20 8.11 -28.97
CA ALA A 67 -5.33 8.98 -29.28
C ALA A 67 -5.99 8.44 -30.57
N PRO A 68 -7.33 8.36 -30.61
CA PRO A 68 -8.00 7.94 -31.82
C PRO A 68 -7.56 8.87 -32.96
N ASN A 69 -7.09 8.31 -34.07
CA ASN A 69 -6.70 9.06 -35.27
C ASN A 69 -7.90 9.70 -36.00
N VAL A 70 -9.04 9.79 -35.32
CA VAL A 70 -10.31 10.24 -35.87
C VAL A 70 -10.60 11.60 -35.26
N SER A 71 -10.80 12.60 -36.11
CA SER A 71 -11.24 13.93 -35.67
C SER A 71 -12.56 13.83 -34.90
N ASP A 72 -12.70 14.57 -33.81
CA ASP A 72 -13.91 14.61 -33.00
C ASP A 72 -15.18 14.84 -33.83
N LYS A 73 -15.07 15.65 -34.90
CA LYS A 73 -16.17 15.95 -35.82
C LYS A 73 -16.63 14.71 -36.59
N SER A 74 -15.71 13.86 -37.04
CA SER A 74 -16.07 12.63 -37.74
C SER A 74 -16.56 11.55 -36.77
N ALA A 75 -16.02 11.49 -35.55
CA ALA A 75 -16.54 10.62 -34.49
C ALA A 75 -18.00 10.97 -34.14
N LEU A 76 -18.30 12.25 -33.93
CA LEU A 76 -19.65 12.73 -33.65
C LEU A 76 -20.62 12.42 -34.81
N LYS A 77 -20.20 12.68 -36.05
CA LYS A 77 -21.01 12.38 -37.23
C LYS A 77 -21.32 10.89 -37.35
N ASN A 78 -20.33 10.03 -37.09
CA ASN A 78 -20.53 8.58 -37.11
C ASN A 78 -21.51 8.13 -36.01
N TYR A 79 -21.35 8.63 -34.79
CA TYR A 79 -22.27 8.33 -33.68
C TYR A 79 -23.71 8.76 -33.97
N LEU A 80 -23.91 9.97 -34.50
CA LEU A 80 -25.24 10.47 -34.83
C LEU A 80 -25.89 9.64 -35.95
N ARG A 81 -25.11 9.26 -36.97
CA ARG A 81 -25.58 8.38 -38.06
C ARG A 81 -25.96 6.99 -37.53
N GLU A 82 -25.16 6.42 -36.64
CA GLU A 82 -25.41 5.09 -36.08
C GLU A 82 -26.63 5.08 -35.15
N LYS A 83 -26.86 6.17 -34.42
CA LYS A 83 -27.96 6.30 -33.46
C LYS A 83 -29.30 6.72 -34.09
N TYR A 84 -29.27 7.56 -35.13
CA TYR A 84 -30.46 8.22 -35.66
C TYR A 84 -30.70 8.01 -37.16
N GLY A 85 -29.77 7.40 -37.91
CA GLY A 85 -29.88 7.17 -39.36
C GLY A 85 -29.41 8.34 -40.20
#